data_AF-A0A2I0FKI9-F1
#
_entry.id   AF-A0A2I0FKI9-F1
#
_cell.length_a   1.000
_cell.length_b   1.000
_cell.length_c   1.000
_cell.angle_alpha   90.00
_cell.angle_beta   90.00
_cell.angle_gamma   90.00
#
_symmetry.space_group_name_H-M   'P 1'
#
loop_
_entity.id
_entity.type
_entity.pdbx_description
1 polymer ?
#
loop_
_entity_poly.entity_id
_entity_poly.type
_entity_poly.pdbx_seq_one_letter_code
_entity_poly.pdbx_strand_id
1 'polypeptide(L)'
;MKELQDKEQILIAYYAQYFKGATLDDVKNLDKRLSGAIGEERYQKAMKELEGEGLVFGIEKAEARKKEDGVDSPMATNEGMLYVNNALNLQSESVEDHQLDYLENNLKTSGLEFTLKPVEEYVMEVIQEQADKKPNENSP
;
A
#
# COMPACT_ATOMS: atom_id res chain seq x y z
N MET A 1 19.09 11.65 1.23
CA MET A 1 17.78 10.96 1.21
C MET A 1 17.51 10.58 -0.22
N LYS A 2 16.89 9.41 -0.45
CA LYS A 2 16.48 8.97 -1.78
C LYS A 2 14.98 9.23 -1.90
N GLU A 3 14.61 10.10 -2.84
CA GLU A 3 13.20 10.35 -3.12
C GLU A 3 12.57 9.12 -3.78
N LEU A 4 11.41 8.72 -3.29
CA LEU A 4 10.62 7.67 -3.92
C LEU A 4 9.96 8.20 -5.19
N GLN A 5 9.92 7.37 -6.24
CA GLN A 5 9.14 7.66 -7.44
C GLN A 5 7.65 7.59 -7.13
N ASP A 6 6.83 8.31 -7.90
CA ASP A 6 5.37 8.32 -7.70
C ASP A 6 4.76 6.91 -7.66
N LYS A 7 5.20 6.04 -8.58
CA LYS A 7 4.74 4.65 -8.65
C LYS A 7 5.11 3.85 -7.41
N GLU A 8 6.32 4.05 -6.87
CA GLU A 8 6.78 3.36 -5.66
C GLU A 8 5.94 3.78 -4.46
N GLN A 9 5.68 5.10 -4.33
CA GLN A 9 4.83 5.64 -3.27
C GLN A 9 3.40 5.10 -3.36
N ILE A 10 2.78 5.16 -4.54
CA ILE A 10 1.42 4.65 -4.76
C ILE A 10 1.34 3.14 -4.45
N LEU A 11 2.34 2.36 -4.86
CA LEU A 11 2.40 0.94 -4.55
C LEU A 11 2.52 0.67 -3.04
N ILE A 12 3.29 1.48 -2.29
CA ILE A 12 3.37 1.40 -0.83
C ILE A 12 2.00 1.67 -0.18
N ALA A 13 1.19 2.58 -0.74
CA ALA A 13 -0.18 2.81 -0.26
C ALA A 13 -1.04 1.53 -0.36
N TYR A 14 -0.98 0.87 -1.51
CA TYR A 14 -1.72 -0.38 -1.75
C TYR A 14 -1.16 -1.57 -0.96
N TYR A 15 0.14 -1.58 -0.71
CA TYR A 15 0.78 -2.52 0.21
C TYR A 15 0.24 -2.35 1.64
N ALA A 16 0.22 -1.11 2.16
CA ALA A 16 -0.30 -0.83 3.49
C ALA A 16 -1.78 -1.20 3.61
N GLN A 17 -2.55 -0.91 2.55
CA GLN A 17 -3.95 -1.29 2.44
C GLN A 17 -4.16 -2.81 2.54
N TYR A 18 -3.32 -3.62 1.88
CA TYR A 18 -3.43 -5.08 1.94
C TYR A 18 -3.34 -5.58 3.39
N PHE A 19 -2.32 -5.14 4.12
CA PHE A 19 -2.11 -5.56 5.52
C PHE A 19 -3.13 -4.97 6.50
N LYS A 20 -3.86 -3.92 6.11
CA LYS A 20 -5.02 -3.45 6.88
C LYS A 20 -6.22 -4.41 6.79
N GLY A 21 -6.23 -5.35 5.85
CA GLY A 21 -7.36 -6.24 5.57
C GLY A 21 -8.50 -5.51 4.86
N ALA A 22 -8.16 -4.60 3.94
CA ALA A 22 -9.12 -3.72 3.29
C ALA A 22 -10.03 -4.45 2.29
N THR A 23 -11.26 -3.97 2.19
CA THR A 23 -12.26 -4.47 1.23
C THR A 23 -12.06 -3.86 -0.16
N LEU A 24 -12.73 -4.38 -1.19
CA LEU A 24 -12.74 -3.75 -2.51
C LEU A 24 -13.24 -2.29 -2.48
N ASP A 25 -14.20 -1.96 -1.60
CA ASP A 25 -14.69 -0.59 -1.47
C ASP A 25 -13.61 0.33 -0.89
N ASP A 26 -12.81 -0.15 0.07
CA ASP A 26 -11.64 0.58 0.57
C ASP A 26 -10.61 0.80 -0.54
N VAL A 27 -10.38 -0.20 -1.40
CA VAL A 27 -9.49 -0.10 -2.58
C VAL A 27 -9.95 1.02 -3.51
N LYS A 28 -11.24 1.05 -3.85
CA LYS A 28 -11.82 2.10 -4.71
C LYS A 28 -11.76 3.49 -4.06
N ASN A 29 -11.97 3.55 -2.75
CA ASN A 29 -11.90 4.81 -2.01
C ASN A 29 -10.47 5.35 -1.99
N LEU A 30 -9.47 4.49 -1.79
CA LEU A 30 -8.06 4.86 -1.88
C LEU A 30 -7.70 5.33 -3.29
N ASP A 31 -8.08 4.59 -4.33
CA ASP A 31 -7.83 4.94 -5.73
C ASP A 31 -8.37 6.34 -6.08
N LYS A 32 -9.62 6.62 -5.70
CA LYS A 32 -10.24 7.94 -5.87
C LYS A 32 -9.53 9.02 -5.06
N ARG A 33 -9.19 8.75 -3.79
CA ARG A 33 -8.47 9.69 -2.90
C ARG A 33 -7.13 10.09 -3.53
N LEU A 34 -6.34 9.11 -3.94
CA LEU A 34 -5.02 9.34 -4.52
C LEU A 34 -5.10 10.04 -5.88
N SER A 35 -6.00 9.59 -6.77
CA SER A 35 -6.22 10.23 -8.06
C SER A 35 -6.59 11.71 -7.93
N GLY A 36 -7.52 12.04 -7.02
CA GLY A 36 -7.93 13.41 -6.77
C GLY A 36 -6.84 14.28 -6.14
N ALA A 37 -6.06 13.73 -5.21
CA ALA A 37 -5.07 14.49 -4.45
C ALA A 37 -3.71 14.66 -5.17
N ILE A 38 -3.28 13.65 -5.95
CA ILE A 38 -2.04 13.69 -6.73
C ILE A 38 -2.24 14.41 -8.07
N GLY A 39 -3.48 14.42 -8.56
CA GLY A 39 -3.86 14.86 -9.90
C GLY A 39 -4.01 13.66 -10.83
N GLU A 40 -5.17 13.57 -11.47
CA GLU A 40 -5.61 12.40 -12.23
C GLU A 40 -4.59 11.97 -13.29
N GLU A 41 -4.03 12.90 -14.06
CA GLU A 41 -3.05 12.57 -15.12
C GLU A 41 -1.77 11.94 -14.56
N ARG A 42 -1.21 12.52 -13.50
CA ARG A 42 0.03 12.04 -12.85
C ARG A 42 -0.21 10.68 -12.20
N TYR A 43 -1.34 10.53 -11.51
CA TYR A 43 -1.75 9.28 -10.89
C TYR A 43 -1.96 8.16 -11.93
N GLN A 44 -2.74 8.44 -12.98
CA GLN A 44 -3.03 7.47 -14.04
C GLN A 44 -1.77 7.05 -14.80
N LYS A 45 -0.81 7.96 -14.98
CA LYS A 45 0.49 7.61 -15.55
C LYS A 45 1.23 6.60 -14.67
N ALA A 46 1.33 6.85 -13.37
CA ALA A 46 1.99 5.94 -12.44
C ALA A 46 1.26 4.59 -12.34
N MET A 47 -0.09 4.59 -12.32
CA MET A 47 -0.89 3.37 -12.32
C MET A 47 -0.68 2.53 -13.59
N LYS A 48 -0.61 3.16 -14.77
CA LYS A 48 -0.29 2.45 -16.02
C LYS A 48 1.09 1.81 -16.00
N GLU A 49 2.08 2.48 -15.41
CA GLU A 49 3.42 1.91 -15.24
C GLU A 49 3.38 0.70 -14.30
N LEU A 50 2.68 0.80 -13.16
CA LEU A 50 2.50 -0.30 -12.22
C LEU A 50 1.75 -1.49 -12.83
N GLU A 51 0.68 -1.24 -13.59
CA GLU A 51 -0.07 -2.28 -14.29
C GLU A 51 0.76 -2.93 -15.40
N GLY A 52 1.51 -2.13 -16.16
CA GLY A 52 2.40 -2.60 -17.22
C GLY A 52 3.55 -3.47 -16.69
N GLU A 53 4.03 -3.17 -15.49
CA GLU A 53 5.03 -3.97 -14.76
C GLU A 53 4.40 -5.17 -14.01
N GLY A 54 3.08 -5.30 -13.99
CA GLY A 54 2.37 -6.37 -13.30
C GLY A 54 2.38 -6.26 -11.77
N LEU A 55 2.71 -5.07 -11.22
CA LEU A 55 2.80 -4.81 -9.78
C LEU A 55 1.45 -4.51 -9.15
N VAL A 56 0.48 -4.06 -9.95
CA VAL A 56 -0.93 -3.92 -9.53
C VAL A 56 -1.86 -4.59 -10.54
N PHE A 57 -3.03 -5.05 -10.08
CA PHE A 57 -4.04 -5.63 -10.96
C PHE A 57 -4.87 -4.58 -11.72
N GLY A 58 -5.04 -3.40 -11.13
CA GLY A 58 -5.99 -2.38 -11.59
C GLY A 58 -7.41 -2.61 -11.06
N ILE A 59 -8.19 -1.52 -10.95
CA ILE A 59 -9.55 -1.54 -10.36
C ILE A 59 -10.46 -2.52 -11.09
N GLU A 60 -10.46 -2.52 -12.42
CA GLU A 60 -11.36 -3.36 -13.23
C GLU A 60 -11.17 -4.85 -12.95
N LYS A 61 -9.92 -5.32 -12.80
CA LYS A 61 -9.62 -6.73 -12.48
C LYS A 61 -9.98 -7.07 -11.03
N ALA A 62 -9.76 -6.14 -10.10
CA ALA A 62 -10.16 -6.33 -8.70
C ALA A 62 -11.69 -6.48 -8.58
N GLU A 63 -12.45 -5.67 -9.32
CA GLU A 63 -13.90 -5.77 -9.41
C GLU A 63 -14.37 -7.08 -10.04
N ALA A 64 -13.76 -7.49 -11.17
CA ALA A 64 -14.11 -8.73 -11.86
C ALA A 64 -13.97 -9.95 -10.94
N ARG A 65 -12.85 -10.06 -10.20
CA ARG A 65 -12.61 -11.16 -9.25
C ARG A 65 -13.59 -11.15 -8.08
N LYS A 66 -13.93 -9.98 -7.53
CA LYS A 66 -14.95 -9.90 -6.47
C LYS A 66 -16.31 -10.41 -6.97
N LYS A 67 -16.65 -10.11 -8.22
CA LYS A 67 -17.89 -10.55 -8.85
C LYS A 67 -17.91 -12.06 -9.16
N GLU A 68 -16.79 -12.62 -9.60
CA GLU A 68 -16.68 -14.01 -10.03
C GLU A 68 -16.47 -14.96 -8.85
N ASP A 69 -15.53 -14.63 -7.95
CA ASP A 69 -15.07 -15.51 -6.88
C ASP A 69 -15.61 -15.11 -5.50
N GLY A 70 -16.24 -13.93 -5.38
CA GLY A 70 -16.73 -13.39 -4.10
C GLY A 70 -15.62 -12.87 -3.17
N VAL A 71 -14.36 -12.97 -3.59
CA VAL A 71 -13.18 -12.63 -2.79
C VAL A 71 -12.75 -11.18 -3.05
N ASP A 72 -12.54 -10.41 -1.98
CA ASP A 72 -11.91 -9.10 -2.10
C ASP A 72 -10.48 -9.29 -2.57
N SER A 73 -10.19 -8.79 -3.77
CA SER A 73 -8.85 -8.86 -4.35
C SER A 73 -8.08 -7.59 -4.02
N PRO A 74 -6.86 -7.70 -3.49
CA PRO A 74 -6.02 -6.53 -3.29
C PRO A 74 -5.63 -5.89 -4.62
N MET A 75 -5.30 -4.60 -4.56
CA MET A 75 -4.76 -3.89 -5.72
C MET A 75 -3.36 -4.35 -6.07
N ALA A 76 -2.46 -4.44 -5.07
CA ALA A 76 -1.10 -4.92 -5.26
C ALA A 76 -1.10 -6.43 -5.57
N THR A 77 -0.31 -6.82 -6.57
CA THR A 77 -0.07 -8.24 -6.88
C THR A 77 1.00 -8.80 -5.94
N ASN A 78 1.19 -10.12 -5.93
CA ASN A 78 2.31 -10.74 -5.20
C ASN A 78 3.67 -10.17 -5.63
N GLU A 79 3.84 -9.86 -6.93
CA GLU A 79 5.03 -9.21 -7.45
C GLU A 79 5.15 -7.76 -6.94
N GLY A 80 4.03 -7.03 -6.85
CA GLY A 80 3.98 -5.71 -6.21
C GLY A 80 4.38 -5.74 -4.75
N MET A 81 3.89 -6.72 -3.99
CA MET A 81 4.26 -6.92 -2.58
C MET A 81 5.75 -7.23 -2.44
N LEU A 82 6.27 -8.13 -3.28
CA LEU A 82 7.69 -8.47 -3.31
C LEU A 82 8.56 -7.27 -3.70
N TYR A 83 8.10 -6.46 -4.65
CA TYR A 83 8.78 -5.24 -5.06
C TYR A 83 8.94 -4.27 -3.88
N VAL A 84 7.86 -3.99 -3.14
CA VAL A 84 7.92 -3.12 -1.95
C VAL A 84 8.86 -3.71 -0.90
N ASN A 85 8.76 -5.01 -0.63
CA ASN A 85 9.64 -5.67 0.33
C ASN A 85 11.12 -5.54 -0.07
N ASN A 86 11.46 -5.70 -1.35
CA ASN A 86 12.83 -5.55 -1.83
C ASN A 86 13.28 -4.08 -1.84
N ALA A 87 12.44 -3.16 -2.29
CA ALA A 87 12.74 -1.74 -2.40
C ALA A 87 12.98 -1.10 -1.02
N LEU A 88 12.21 -1.53 -0.02
CA LEU A 88 12.28 -1.06 1.35
C LEU A 88 13.15 -1.95 2.25
N ASN A 89 13.78 -2.98 1.67
CA ASN A 89 14.56 -3.98 2.41
C ASN A 89 13.81 -4.56 3.62
N LEU A 90 12.50 -4.80 3.48
CA LEU A 90 11.63 -5.44 4.47
C LEU A 90 11.87 -6.95 4.56
N GLN A 91 13.09 -7.42 4.25
CA GLN A 91 13.47 -8.83 4.35
C GLN A 91 13.23 -9.28 5.78
N SER A 92 12.16 -10.04 5.98
CA SER A 92 11.78 -10.52 7.29
C SER A 92 11.33 -11.97 7.20
N GLU A 93 11.84 -12.78 8.13
CA GLU A 93 11.30 -14.10 8.49
C GLU A 93 9.97 -13.99 9.27
N SER A 94 9.39 -12.78 9.39
CA SER A 94 8.24 -12.50 10.25
C SER A 94 6.89 -12.85 9.62
N VAL A 95 5.96 -13.20 10.52
CA VAL A 95 4.53 -13.36 10.29
C VAL A 95 3.93 -12.09 9.65
N GLU A 96 2.94 -12.26 8.76
CA GLU A 96 2.22 -11.17 8.08
C GLU A 96 1.69 -10.08 9.03
N ASP A 97 1.39 -10.44 10.28
CA ASP A 97 0.80 -9.57 11.33
C ASP A 97 1.68 -8.39 11.79
N HIS A 98 2.95 -8.34 11.38
CA HIS A 98 3.88 -7.27 11.75
C HIS A 98 4.36 -6.41 10.59
N GLN A 99 3.88 -6.66 9.36
CA GLN A 99 4.42 -6.01 8.16
C GLN A 99 4.28 -4.48 8.18
N LEU A 100 3.22 -3.94 8.79
CA LEU A 100 3.05 -2.49 8.95
C LEU A 100 4.02 -1.87 9.95
N ASP A 101 4.36 -2.58 11.04
CA ASP A 101 5.35 -2.12 12.03
C ASP A 101 6.75 -2.04 11.36
N TYR A 102 7.08 -3.02 10.51
CA TYR A 102 8.34 -3.02 9.75
C TYR A 102 8.37 -1.95 8.67
N LEU A 103 7.24 -1.72 7.98
CA LEU A 103 7.10 -0.63 7.03
C LEU A 103 7.37 0.70 7.71
N GLU A 104 6.74 0.97 8.86
CA GLU A 104 6.95 2.20 9.63
C GLU A 104 8.43 2.39 10.01
N ASN A 105 9.05 1.36 10.59
CA ASN A 105 10.44 1.42 11.01
C ASN A 105 11.38 1.69 9.82
N ASN A 106 11.18 0.99 8.69
CA ASN A 106 12.02 1.20 7.52
C ASN A 106 11.80 2.57 6.89
N LEU A 107 10.57 3.09 6.84
CA LEU A 107 10.32 4.45 6.37
C LEU A 107 11.08 5.49 7.22
N LYS A 108 11.15 5.29 8.54
CA LYS A 108 11.91 6.15 9.46
C LYS A 108 13.43 6.04 9.30
N THR A 109 13.96 4.87 8.96
CA THR A 109 15.42 4.60 9.00
C THR A 109 16.09 4.51 7.63
N SER A 110 15.35 4.27 6.56
CA SER A 110 15.88 4.04 5.20
C SER A 110 16.41 5.30 4.53
N GLY A 111 16.07 6.48 5.06
CA GLY A 111 16.36 7.75 4.41
C GLY A 111 15.60 7.93 3.09
N LEU A 112 14.49 7.20 2.92
CA LEU A 112 13.52 7.38 1.85
C LEU A 112 12.59 8.55 2.18
N GLU A 113 12.22 9.31 1.17
CA GLU A 113 11.38 10.49 1.33
C GLU A 113 10.15 10.38 0.42
N PHE A 114 8.98 10.56 1.01
CA PHE A 114 7.74 10.73 0.25
C PHE A 114 7.71 12.13 -0.35
N THR A 115 7.47 12.20 -1.66
CA THR A 115 7.21 13.46 -2.35
C THR A 115 5.72 13.68 -2.60
N LEU A 116 4.91 12.63 -2.45
CA LEU A 116 3.45 12.64 -2.53
C LEU A 116 2.86 12.61 -1.10
N LYS A 117 2.67 13.78 -0.51
CA LYS A 117 2.06 13.92 0.82
C LYS A 117 0.75 13.12 1.02
N PRO A 118 -0.19 13.09 0.05
CA PRO A 118 -1.43 12.32 0.23
C PRO A 118 -1.19 10.82 0.42
N VAL A 119 -0.11 10.29 -0.13
CA VAL A 119 0.30 8.90 0.04
C VAL A 119 0.90 8.68 1.43
N GLU A 120 1.84 9.54 1.82
CA GLU A 120 2.47 9.49 3.14
C GLU A 120 1.42 9.52 4.26
N GLU A 121 0.49 10.48 4.18
CA GLU A 121 -0.61 10.63 5.13
C GLU A 121 -1.44 9.34 5.24
N TYR A 122 -1.83 8.76 4.10
CA TYR A 122 -2.61 7.52 4.11
C TYR A 122 -1.84 6.35 4.73
N VAL A 123 -0.56 6.17 4.39
CA VAL A 123 0.27 5.09 4.93
C VAL A 123 0.40 5.22 6.46
N MET A 124 0.68 6.43 6.94
CA MET A 124 0.79 6.71 8.38
C MET A 124 -0.55 6.53 9.11
N GLU A 125 -1.66 6.95 8.50
CA GLU A 125 -3.03 6.70 9.02
C GLU A 125 -3.27 5.19 9.20
N VAL A 126 -2.97 4.38 8.19
CA VAL A 126 -3.17 2.93 8.23
C VAL A 126 -2.31 2.28 9.31
N ILE A 127 -1.05 2.67 9.43
CA ILE A 127 -0.14 2.18 10.46
C ILE A 127 -0.69 2.53 11.85
N GLN A 128 -1.12 3.76 12.07
CA GLN A 128 -1.66 4.21 13.36
C GLN A 128 -2.96 3.46 13.72
N GLU A 129 -3.89 3.31 12.78
CA GLU A 129 -5.13 2.57 13.01
C GLU A 129 -4.87 1.10 13.40
N GLN A 130 -3.81 0.49 12.86
CA GLN A 130 -3.44 -0.88 13.19
C GLN A 130 -2.75 -0.98 14.55
N ALA A 131 -1.92 0.00 14.89
CA ALA A 131 -1.35 0.12 16.24
C ALA A 131 -2.45 0.28 17.30
N ASP A 132 -3.48 1.08 17.03
CA ASP A 132 -4.62 1.30 17.94
C ASP A 132 -5.52 0.05 18.09
N LYS A 133 -5.54 -0.82 17.08
CA LYS A 133 -6.29 -2.09 17.10
C LYS A 133 -5.59 -3.19 17.88
N LYS A 134 -4.26 -3.15 18.03
CA LYS A 134 -3.53 -4.05 18.94
C LYS A 134 -3.87 -3.62 20.37
N PRO A 135 -4.70 -4.35 21.13
CA PRO A 135 -4.96 -3.97 22.51
C PRO A 135 -3.64 -4.09 23.26
N ASN A 136 -3.37 -3.16 24.19
CA ASN A 136 -2.28 -3.23 25.15
C ASN A 136 -2.06 -4.69 25.61
N GLU A 137 -1.04 -5.39 25.06
CA GLU A 137 -0.51 -6.63 25.63
C GLU A 137 0.37 -6.34 26.86
N ASN A 138 -0.04 -5.33 27.63
CA ASN A 138 0.43 -5.05 28.97
C ASN A 138 -0.74 -4.48 29.78
N SER A 139 -1.54 -5.39 30.32
CA SER A 139 -2.30 -5.19 31.56
C SER A 139 -2.45 -6.58 32.21
N PRO A 140 -2.24 -6.66 33.53
CA PRO A 140 -1.27 -7.51 34.23
C PRO A 140 -1.50 -9.03 34.19
#